data_AF-A0A7G2CIY3-F1
#
_entry.id   AF-A0A7G2CIY3-F1
#
_cell.length_a   1.000
_cell.length_b   1.000
_cell.length_c   1.000
_cell.angle_alpha   90.00
_cell.angle_beta   90.00
_cell.angle_gamma   90.00
#
_symmetry.space_group_name_H-M   'P 1'
#
loop_
_entity.id
_entity.type
_entity.pdbx_description
1 polymer ?
#
loop_
_entity_poly.entity_id
_entity_poly.type
_entity_poly.pdbx_seq_one_letter_code
_entity_poly.pdbx_strand_id
1 'polypeptide(L)'
;MTDRESVSSSSCSSYPSTAASPAEIQLHLLTYVDVMGLYLDGVEPAPEPNVHGHPVVKLEFTEPFDKIIGSYRALRKPSQQLLAAVTKNASSAATLLGGGVAARWFLLLAFGLRQCTSHYTMWRDRREVVLNETALGYATVGELKKHNIPLHHTVPANLLAEVQLVWLPSREQLSVVHPDGREVYPDVWKGVQWELRTIACVATLYHKNFQVWHHRRELIMGALKTITPDEKRETLLTSETALDEYLQQEHQIQFSDIDERTITHTVFAEVDAKNYHVWLHRTWFIREFRFLTQLPDRESWRTYCATPPDGDDTDEEERGPLRSLSPCPLRDELNLTTTLISKDCFNNSAWCHRYMLISVHVVSPLAEESSYDLLRSVCEREVYFAIRWAAREVTNECSVMYAVSVATLFQQTVVSARGTTVEGYMDSQALLLKTLLLLQQRIVPLNETCRKAAHDLLCNADQRKTEMETFYETKTQFSLDALDTVYAALYAGCYSFVRRTWQFFSEEERQTIVAERPPELYARDGVSCDLLRTYEWVEQLELYSSVGGTTAAERTTEHLIQLYLLHEAMALGLAKRLEKVDYVRSKHWKKEISTLLFREYE
;
A
#
# COMPACT_ATOMS: atom_id res chain seq x y z
N MET A 1 49.66 32.34 -20.36
CA MET A 1 49.56 32.68 -18.93
C MET A 1 48.09 32.63 -18.58
N THR A 2 47.52 31.63 -17.93
CA THR A 2 48.05 30.44 -17.24
C THR A 2 46.88 29.46 -17.15
N ASP A 3 47.14 28.24 -17.60
CA ASP A 3 46.60 26.94 -17.17
C ASP A 3 45.08 26.69 -17.22
N ARG A 4 44.65 26.20 -18.40
CA ARG A 4 43.57 25.20 -18.51
C ARG A 4 44.21 23.84 -18.27
N GLU A 5 44.03 23.29 -17.08
CA GLU A 5 44.36 21.89 -16.83
C GLU A 5 43.39 20.98 -17.58
N SER A 6 43.98 20.17 -18.45
CA SER A 6 43.38 19.02 -19.12
C SER A 6 42.99 17.96 -18.09
N VAL A 7 41.69 17.71 -17.92
CA VAL A 7 41.23 16.50 -17.23
C VAL A 7 41.40 15.33 -18.20
N SER A 8 42.50 14.60 -18.01
CA SER A 8 42.84 13.40 -18.78
C SER A 8 41.86 12.26 -18.49
N SER A 9 41.37 11.65 -19.56
CA SER A 9 40.71 10.35 -19.59
C SER A 9 41.62 9.25 -19.04
N SER A 10 41.40 8.80 -17.81
CA SER A 10 41.89 7.51 -17.31
C SER A 10 41.40 7.29 -15.88
N SER A 11 40.36 6.47 -15.73
CA SER A 11 40.12 5.77 -14.47
C SER A 11 39.22 4.57 -14.75
N CYS A 12 39.85 3.39 -14.87
CA CYS A 12 39.19 2.10 -14.69
C CYS A 12 38.21 2.20 -13.52
N SER A 13 36.94 1.88 -13.78
CA SER A 13 35.92 1.77 -12.74
C SER A 13 36.35 0.72 -11.72
N SER A 14 36.70 1.18 -10.53
CA SER A 14 36.98 0.33 -9.38
C SER A 14 35.77 -0.57 -9.10
N TYR A 15 36.02 -1.84 -8.82
CA TYR A 15 35.02 -2.75 -8.23
C TYR A 15 34.33 -2.06 -7.04
N PRO A 16 33.03 -2.34 -6.78
CA PRO A 16 32.34 -1.77 -5.62
C PRO A 16 33.17 -1.97 -4.34
N SER A 17 33.17 -0.97 -3.46
CA SER A 17 33.90 -1.07 -2.18
C SER A 17 33.47 -2.33 -1.42
N THR A 18 34.30 -2.82 -0.50
CA THR A 18 33.97 -3.95 0.39
C THR A 18 32.71 -3.74 1.25
N ALA A 19 32.10 -2.55 1.21
CA ALA A 19 30.84 -2.21 1.89
C ALA A 19 29.60 -2.17 0.97
N ALA A 20 29.72 -2.47 -0.33
CA ALA A 20 28.57 -2.49 -1.24
C ALA A 20 27.65 -3.69 -0.96
N SER A 21 26.33 -3.46 -0.98
CA SER A 21 25.35 -4.53 -0.82
C SER A 21 25.39 -5.52 -2.00
N PRO A 22 24.98 -6.79 -1.81
CA PRO A 22 24.90 -7.76 -2.90
C PRO A 22 24.06 -7.28 -4.09
N ALA A 23 22.99 -6.53 -3.84
CA ALA A 23 22.14 -5.94 -4.87
C ALA A 23 22.91 -4.90 -5.72
N GLU A 24 23.72 -4.05 -5.09
CA GLU A 24 24.55 -3.05 -5.79
C GLU A 24 25.61 -3.72 -6.65
N ILE A 25 26.28 -4.75 -6.13
CA ILE A 25 27.29 -5.51 -6.87
C ILE A 25 26.65 -6.13 -8.12
N GLN A 26 25.51 -6.80 -7.97
CA GLN A 26 24.81 -7.44 -9.07
C GLN A 26 24.40 -6.44 -10.17
N LEU A 27 23.83 -5.30 -9.78
CA LEU A 27 23.41 -4.26 -10.72
C LEU A 27 24.61 -3.54 -11.36
N HIS A 28 25.71 -3.40 -10.62
CA HIS A 28 26.93 -2.75 -11.10
C HIS A 28 27.56 -3.51 -12.28
N LEU A 29 27.36 -4.82 -12.39
CA LEU A 29 27.80 -5.62 -13.55
C LEU A 29 27.29 -5.05 -14.89
N LEU A 30 26.09 -4.45 -14.90
CA LEU A 30 25.50 -3.86 -16.11
C LEU A 30 26.07 -2.48 -16.47
N THR A 31 27.02 -1.95 -15.69
CA THR A 31 27.74 -0.71 -16.03
C THR A 31 28.89 -0.94 -16.99
N TYR A 32 29.39 -2.18 -17.09
CA TYR A 32 30.46 -2.58 -18.00
C TYR A 32 29.93 -2.77 -19.43
N VAL A 33 29.52 -1.68 -20.07
CA VAL A 33 28.88 -1.69 -21.41
C VAL A 33 29.76 -2.30 -22.51
N ASP A 34 31.07 -2.38 -22.30
CA ASP A 34 31.99 -3.05 -23.21
C ASP A 34 31.75 -4.56 -23.28
N VAL A 35 31.26 -5.18 -22.19
CA VAL A 35 30.80 -6.57 -22.19
C VAL A 35 29.69 -6.76 -23.21
N MET A 36 28.68 -5.88 -23.19
CA MET A 36 27.59 -5.93 -24.17
C MET A 36 28.08 -5.61 -25.58
N GLY A 37 29.07 -4.72 -25.71
CA GLY A 37 29.70 -4.38 -26.99
C GLY A 37 30.24 -5.58 -27.76
N LEU A 38 30.74 -6.61 -27.05
CA LEU A 38 31.21 -7.86 -27.67
C LEU A 38 30.12 -8.64 -28.42
N TYR A 39 28.86 -8.44 -28.04
CA TYR A 39 27.70 -9.12 -28.61
C TYR A 39 26.96 -8.28 -29.65
N LEU A 40 27.33 -7.00 -29.77
CA LEU A 40 26.73 -6.05 -30.69
C LEU A 40 27.56 -5.85 -31.95
N ASP A 41 28.47 -6.78 -32.26
CA ASP A 41 29.28 -6.70 -33.48
C ASP A 41 28.38 -6.63 -34.72
N GLY A 42 28.67 -5.68 -35.61
CA GLY A 42 27.88 -5.35 -36.79
C GLY A 42 26.54 -4.64 -36.53
N VAL A 43 26.23 -4.21 -35.29
CA VAL A 43 25.03 -3.43 -34.96
C VAL A 43 25.38 -1.95 -34.86
N GLU A 44 24.98 -1.16 -35.84
CA GLU A 44 25.07 0.30 -35.76
C GLU A 44 23.99 0.87 -34.82
N PRO A 45 24.34 1.59 -33.75
CA PRO A 45 23.36 2.20 -32.86
C PRO A 45 22.49 3.23 -33.59
N ALA A 46 21.17 3.07 -33.51
CA ALA A 46 20.25 4.01 -34.13
C ALA A 46 20.12 5.28 -33.27
N PRO A 47 20.21 6.49 -33.87
CA PRO A 47 20.09 7.74 -33.15
C PRO A 47 18.69 7.91 -32.55
N GLU A 48 18.57 8.83 -31.60
CA GLU A 48 17.25 9.21 -31.10
C GLU A 48 16.41 9.85 -32.23
N PRO A 49 15.14 9.45 -32.42
CA PRO A 49 14.32 10.00 -33.48
C PRO A 49 14.12 11.51 -33.29
N ASN A 50 14.46 12.29 -34.32
CA ASN A 50 14.18 13.72 -34.34
C ASN A 50 12.67 13.96 -34.38
N VAL A 51 12.10 14.48 -33.28
CA VAL A 51 10.71 14.94 -33.25
C VAL A 51 10.67 16.36 -33.83
N HIS A 52 10.58 16.46 -35.17
CA HIS A 52 10.39 17.76 -35.83
C HIS A 52 9.00 18.32 -35.49
N GLY A 53 8.93 19.58 -35.06
CA GLY A 53 7.66 20.32 -34.90
C GLY A 53 7.42 20.95 -33.52
N HIS A 54 8.19 20.56 -32.50
CA HIS A 54 8.08 21.16 -31.16
C HIS A 54 9.47 21.44 -30.57
N PRO A 55 9.63 22.53 -29.79
CA PRO A 55 10.85 22.74 -29.02
C PRO A 55 10.94 21.65 -27.96
N VAL A 56 11.74 20.62 -28.22
CA VAL A 56 12.06 19.58 -27.24
C VAL A 56 13.44 19.88 -26.68
N VAL A 57 13.59 19.76 -25.36
CA VAL A 57 14.90 19.80 -24.70
C VAL A 57 15.74 18.68 -25.27
N LYS A 58 16.83 19.02 -25.98
CA LYS A 58 17.82 18.04 -26.38
C LYS A 58 18.63 17.65 -25.16
N LEU A 59 18.56 16.38 -24.79
CA LEU A 59 19.39 15.82 -23.73
C LEU A 59 20.73 15.40 -24.34
N GLU A 60 21.83 15.79 -23.71
CA GLU A 60 23.16 15.29 -24.05
C GLU A 60 23.37 13.97 -23.29
N PHE A 61 23.23 12.86 -24.01
CA PHE A 61 23.45 11.53 -23.44
C PHE A 61 24.93 11.17 -23.41
N THR A 62 25.29 10.28 -22.51
CA THR A 62 26.65 9.73 -22.45
C THR A 62 26.84 8.72 -23.58
N GLU A 63 28.09 8.54 -24.03
CA GLU A 63 28.42 7.56 -25.07
C GLU A 63 27.94 6.12 -24.71
N PRO A 64 28.10 5.62 -23.45
CA PRO A 64 27.51 4.34 -23.03
C PRO A 64 25.99 4.26 -23.21
N PHE A 65 25.27 5.35 -22.89
CA PHE A 65 23.82 5.40 -23.05
C PHE A 65 23.44 5.32 -24.51
N ASP A 66 24.04 6.16 -25.36
CA ASP A 66 23.73 6.17 -26.80
C ASP A 66 24.08 4.85 -27.48
N LYS A 67 25.19 4.21 -27.10
CA LYS A 67 25.57 2.89 -27.58
C LYS A 67 24.48 1.86 -27.25
N ILE A 68 24.12 1.71 -25.97
CA ILE A 68 23.16 0.68 -25.53
C ILE A 68 21.73 0.97 -26.03
N ILE A 69 21.23 2.17 -25.81
CA ILE A 69 19.87 2.55 -26.16
C ILE A 69 19.71 2.65 -27.68
N GLY A 70 20.73 3.14 -28.39
CA GLY A 70 20.75 3.14 -29.84
C GLY A 70 20.77 1.73 -30.43
N SER A 71 21.54 0.80 -29.87
CA SER A 71 21.49 -0.61 -30.27
C SER A 71 20.12 -1.25 -29.98
N TYR A 72 19.48 -0.92 -28.86
CA TYR A 72 18.09 -1.35 -28.61
C TYR A 72 17.14 -0.84 -29.70
N ARG A 73 17.20 0.45 -30.06
CA ARG A 73 16.37 1.02 -31.12
C ARG A 73 16.60 0.31 -32.46
N ALA A 74 17.86 0.05 -32.82
CA ALA A 74 18.22 -0.65 -34.05
C ALA A 74 17.66 -2.08 -34.10
N LEU A 75 17.74 -2.81 -32.98
CA LEU A 75 17.39 -4.23 -32.92
C LEU A 75 15.93 -4.50 -32.58
N ARG A 76 15.20 -3.56 -31.98
CA ARG A 76 13.86 -3.82 -31.46
C ARG A 76 12.88 -4.33 -32.51
N LYS A 77 12.75 -3.65 -33.64
CA LYS A 77 11.78 -4.04 -34.68
C LYS A 77 12.12 -5.43 -35.28
N PRO A 78 13.38 -5.72 -35.65
CA PRO A 78 13.79 -7.08 -36.01
C PRO A 78 13.47 -8.11 -34.92
N SER A 79 13.83 -7.86 -33.67
CA SER A 79 13.58 -8.77 -32.54
C SER A 79 12.09 -9.07 -32.36
N GLN A 80 11.24 -8.06 -32.41
CA GLN A 80 9.78 -8.24 -32.32
C GLN A 80 9.22 -9.07 -33.48
N GLN A 81 9.73 -8.88 -34.70
CA GLN A 81 9.32 -9.67 -35.86
C GLN A 81 9.71 -11.14 -35.71
N LEU A 82 10.92 -11.42 -35.20
CA LEU A 82 11.38 -12.78 -34.92
C LEU A 82 10.53 -13.45 -33.84
N LEU A 83 10.29 -12.78 -32.72
CA LEU A 83 9.44 -13.28 -31.63
C LEU A 83 8.01 -13.58 -32.11
N ALA A 84 7.43 -12.68 -32.91
CA ALA A 84 6.09 -12.88 -33.48
C ALA A 84 6.04 -14.04 -34.49
N ALA A 85 7.08 -14.21 -35.30
CA ALA A 85 7.16 -15.31 -36.28
C ALA A 85 7.24 -16.68 -35.58
N VAL A 86 8.06 -16.78 -34.53
CA VAL A 86 8.24 -18.01 -33.78
C VAL A 86 7.01 -18.38 -32.94
N THR A 87 6.29 -17.39 -32.42
CA THR A 87 4.99 -17.61 -31.75
C THR A 87 3.96 -18.25 -32.69
N LYS A 88 4.02 -17.96 -34.00
CA LYS A 88 3.14 -18.57 -35.01
C LYS A 88 3.63 -19.92 -35.51
N ASN A 89 4.94 -20.14 -35.54
CA ASN A 89 5.54 -21.39 -36.02
C ASN A 89 6.83 -21.73 -35.25
N ALA A 90 6.69 -22.48 -34.16
CA ALA A 90 7.78 -22.90 -33.29
C ALA A 90 8.86 -23.72 -34.03
N SER A 91 8.54 -24.41 -35.13
CA SER A 91 9.52 -25.20 -35.89
C SER A 91 10.64 -24.37 -36.53
N SER A 92 10.43 -23.06 -36.71
CA SER A 92 11.42 -22.13 -37.27
C SER A 92 12.33 -21.48 -36.21
N ALA A 93 12.09 -21.76 -34.92
CA ALA A 93 12.74 -21.05 -33.82
C ALA A 93 14.26 -21.20 -33.81
N ALA A 94 14.78 -22.41 -34.06
CA ALA A 94 16.22 -22.66 -34.08
C ALA A 94 16.96 -21.77 -35.09
N THR A 95 16.35 -21.55 -36.26
CA THR A 95 16.91 -20.71 -37.32
C THR A 95 16.79 -19.22 -37.01
N LEU A 96 15.66 -18.81 -36.42
CA LEU A 96 15.32 -17.40 -36.21
C LEU A 96 15.87 -16.82 -34.89
N LEU A 97 15.97 -17.63 -33.84
CA LEU A 97 16.36 -17.21 -32.48
C LEU A 97 17.65 -17.87 -31.97
N GLY A 98 18.09 -18.95 -32.62
CA GLY A 98 19.33 -19.66 -32.28
C GLY A 98 20.60 -18.87 -32.58
N GLY A 99 21.76 -19.48 -32.31
CA GLY A 99 23.07 -18.81 -32.51
C GLY A 99 23.28 -17.60 -31.60
N GLY A 100 22.58 -17.56 -30.46
CA GLY A 100 22.64 -16.48 -29.48
C GLY A 100 21.79 -15.26 -29.82
N VAL A 101 20.94 -15.25 -30.85
CA VAL A 101 20.13 -14.07 -31.20
C VAL A 101 19.19 -13.66 -30.06
N ALA A 102 18.38 -14.58 -29.54
CA ALA A 102 17.46 -14.27 -28.43
C ALA A 102 18.21 -13.95 -27.13
N ALA A 103 19.29 -14.67 -26.81
CA ALA A 103 20.11 -14.42 -25.62
C ALA A 103 20.78 -13.04 -25.64
N ARG A 104 21.30 -12.61 -26.79
CA ARG A 104 21.85 -11.25 -26.97
C ARG A 104 20.78 -10.18 -26.80
N TRP A 105 19.60 -10.38 -27.37
CA TRP A 105 18.47 -9.48 -27.19
C TRP A 105 18.07 -9.37 -25.72
N PHE A 106 17.95 -10.50 -25.03
CA PHE A 106 17.55 -10.54 -23.63
C PHE A 106 18.59 -9.88 -22.69
N LEU A 107 19.89 -10.08 -22.98
CA LEU A 107 20.98 -9.41 -22.27
C LEU A 107 21.01 -7.90 -22.56
N LEU A 108 20.81 -7.48 -23.81
CA LEU A 108 20.73 -6.07 -24.18
C LEU A 108 19.64 -5.34 -23.40
N LEU A 109 18.49 -5.98 -23.19
CA LEU A 109 17.40 -5.41 -22.39
C LEU A 109 17.81 -5.17 -20.94
N ALA A 110 18.62 -6.06 -20.34
CA ALA A 110 19.17 -5.82 -18.99
C ALA A 110 20.06 -4.58 -18.96
N PHE A 111 21.03 -4.49 -19.88
CA PHE A 111 21.89 -3.30 -20.01
C PHE A 111 21.08 -2.02 -20.28
N GLY A 112 20.06 -2.09 -21.14
CA GLY A 112 19.18 -0.96 -21.43
C GLY A 112 18.40 -0.48 -20.20
N LEU A 113 17.87 -1.40 -19.40
CA LEU A 113 17.18 -1.08 -18.15
C LEU A 113 18.11 -0.51 -17.08
N ARG A 114 19.40 -0.82 -17.12
CA ARG A 114 20.40 -0.15 -16.28
C ARG A 114 20.63 1.31 -16.70
N GLN A 115 20.54 1.61 -17.99
CA GLN A 115 20.66 2.98 -18.51
C GLN A 115 19.40 3.81 -18.24
N CYS A 116 18.22 3.20 -18.38
CA CYS A 116 16.94 3.86 -18.11
C CYS A 116 15.94 2.87 -17.50
N THR A 117 15.93 2.79 -16.17
CA THR A 117 15.05 1.87 -15.42
C THR A 117 13.57 2.21 -15.60
N SER A 118 13.23 3.44 -15.98
CA SER A 118 11.84 3.83 -16.26
C SER A 118 11.38 3.50 -17.69
N HIS A 119 12.23 2.88 -18.53
CA HIS A 119 11.92 2.60 -19.93
C HIS A 119 10.88 1.47 -20.09
N TYR A 120 9.59 1.82 -19.97
CA TYR A 120 8.47 0.86 -19.95
C TYR A 120 8.47 -0.13 -21.12
N THR A 121 8.90 0.30 -22.32
CA THR A 121 8.93 -0.57 -23.50
C THR A 121 9.96 -1.69 -23.37
N MET A 122 11.11 -1.43 -22.75
CA MET A 122 12.13 -2.46 -22.52
C MET A 122 11.66 -3.47 -21.49
N TRP A 123 10.99 -3.01 -20.42
CA TRP A 123 10.35 -3.91 -19.45
C TRP A 123 9.32 -4.83 -20.10
N ARG A 124 8.49 -4.28 -20.99
CA ARG A 124 7.54 -5.08 -21.77
C ARG A 124 8.25 -6.08 -22.67
N ASP A 125 9.22 -5.63 -23.47
CA ASP A 125 9.95 -6.50 -24.39
C ASP A 125 10.74 -7.59 -23.62
N ARG A 126 11.23 -7.30 -22.40
CA ARG A 126 11.88 -8.27 -21.51
C ARG A 126 10.90 -9.31 -20.99
N ARG A 127 9.72 -8.87 -20.55
CA ARG A 127 8.65 -9.77 -20.10
C ARG A 127 8.14 -10.68 -21.20
N GLU A 128 8.03 -10.17 -22.43
CA GLU A 128 7.64 -10.97 -23.60
C GLU A 128 8.61 -12.13 -23.85
N VAL A 129 9.91 -11.96 -23.60
CA VAL A 129 10.88 -13.05 -23.67
C VAL A 129 10.64 -14.08 -22.56
N VAL A 130 10.48 -13.63 -21.31
CA VAL A 130 10.32 -14.54 -20.15
C VAL A 130 9.03 -15.36 -20.23
N LEU A 131 7.93 -14.76 -20.65
CA LEU A 131 6.62 -15.44 -20.71
C LEU A 131 6.39 -16.25 -21.99
N ASN A 132 7.32 -16.22 -22.95
CA ASN A 132 7.24 -17.00 -24.18
C ASN A 132 8.22 -18.15 -24.11
N GLU A 133 7.73 -19.38 -23.94
CA GLU A 133 8.54 -20.59 -23.81
C GLU A 133 9.56 -20.72 -24.94
N THR A 134 9.15 -20.50 -26.19
CA THR A 134 10.09 -20.65 -27.30
C THR A 134 11.18 -19.58 -27.25
N ALA A 135 10.84 -18.33 -26.98
CA ALA A 135 11.82 -17.25 -26.87
C ALA A 135 12.79 -17.47 -25.71
N LEU A 136 12.26 -17.79 -24.52
CA LEU A 136 13.04 -18.05 -23.32
C LEU A 136 14.03 -19.21 -23.52
N GLY A 137 13.60 -20.26 -24.22
CA GLY A 137 14.43 -21.43 -24.51
C GLY A 137 15.65 -21.12 -25.39
N TYR A 138 15.63 -20.00 -26.12
CA TYR A 138 16.77 -19.49 -26.87
C TYR A 138 17.51 -18.33 -26.18
N ALA A 139 17.02 -17.87 -25.04
CA ALA A 139 17.56 -16.74 -24.28
C ALA A 139 18.44 -17.18 -23.09
N THR A 140 19.28 -18.21 -23.29
CA THR A 140 20.10 -18.79 -22.22
C THR A 140 21.59 -18.51 -22.39
N VAL A 141 22.36 -18.72 -21.32
CA VAL A 141 23.84 -18.65 -21.34
C VAL A 141 24.42 -19.62 -22.38
N GLY A 142 23.87 -20.83 -22.50
CA GLY A 142 24.33 -21.84 -23.45
C GLY A 142 24.15 -21.40 -24.90
N GLU A 143 23.03 -20.74 -25.22
CA GLU A 143 22.80 -20.18 -26.56
C GLU A 143 23.69 -18.97 -26.83
N LEU A 144 23.90 -18.09 -25.84
CA LEU A 144 24.80 -16.95 -25.99
C LEU A 144 26.23 -17.41 -26.34
N LYS A 145 26.72 -18.50 -25.72
CA LYS A 145 28.06 -19.06 -25.98
C LYS A 145 28.25 -19.61 -27.40
N LYS A 146 27.17 -19.82 -28.16
CA LYS A 146 27.27 -20.19 -29.59
C LYS A 146 27.62 -18.98 -30.46
N HIS A 147 27.50 -17.77 -29.93
CA HIS A 147 27.91 -16.56 -30.62
C HIS A 147 29.44 -16.43 -30.58
N ASN A 148 30.04 -16.11 -31.73
CA ASN A 148 31.48 -15.89 -31.81
C ASN A 148 31.83 -14.52 -31.23
N ILE A 149 32.65 -14.52 -30.19
CA ILE A 149 33.20 -13.30 -29.59
C ILE A 149 34.54 -12.98 -30.28
N PRO A 150 34.88 -11.69 -30.50
CA PRO A 150 36.19 -11.32 -31.05
C PRO A 150 37.36 -11.88 -30.23
N LEU A 151 38.36 -12.46 -30.90
CA LEU A 151 39.52 -13.14 -30.26
C LEU A 151 40.38 -12.21 -29.38
N HIS A 152 40.42 -10.92 -29.68
CA HIS A 152 41.23 -9.94 -28.98
C HIS A 152 40.34 -8.84 -28.40
N HIS A 153 39.75 -9.10 -27.22
CA HIS A 153 38.99 -8.12 -26.46
C HIS A 153 39.69 -7.76 -25.15
N THR A 154 39.40 -6.57 -24.63
CA THR A 154 39.97 -6.04 -23.37
C THR A 154 39.16 -6.42 -22.14
N VAL A 155 37.96 -6.98 -22.31
CA VAL A 155 37.06 -7.38 -21.21
C VAL A 155 37.65 -8.58 -20.44
N PRO A 156 37.76 -8.54 -19.11
CA PRO A 156 38.20 -9.69 -18.31
C PRO A 156 37.25 -10.90 -18.42
N ALA A 157 37.81 -12.11 -18.56
CA ALA A 157 37.03 -13.33 -18.74
C ALA A 157 36.11 -13.67 -17.55
N ASN A 158 36.54 -13.35 -16.33
CA ASN A 158 35.74 -13.51 -15.12
C ASN A 158 34.50 -12.58 -15.12
N LEU A 159 34.69 -11.30 -15.45
CA LEU A 159 33.61 -10.33 -15.56
C LEU A 159 32.59 -10.73 -16.64
N LEU A 160 33.08 -11.18 -17.79
CA LEU A 160 32.24 -11.68 -18.88
C LEU A 160 31.38 -12.87 -18.42
N ALA A 161 31.99 -13.85 -17.76
CA ALA A 161 31.28 -15.01 -17.23
C ALA A 161 30.25 -14.63 -16.15
N GLU A 162 30.60 -13.68 -15.28
CA GLU A 162 29.73 -13.20 -14.21
C GLU A 162 28.48 -12.50 -14.78
N VAL A 163 28.65 -11.59 -15.74
CA VAL A 163 27.52 -10.93 -16.43
C VAL A 163 26.60 -11.96 -17.08
N GLN A 164 27.16 -12.95 -17.78
CA GLN A 164 26.37 -14.00 -18.44
C GLN A 164 25.54 -14.80 -17.43
N LEU A 165 26.17 -15.28 -16.36
CA LEU A 165 25.52 -16.16 -15.39
C LEU A 165 24.47 -15.45 -14.53
N VAL A 166 24.65 -14.16 -14.27
CA VAL A 166 23.70 -13.35 -13.49
C VAL A 166 22.51 -12.91 -14.33
N TRP A 167 22.73 -12.50 -15.58
CA TRP A 167 21.70 -11.82 -16.39
C TRP A 167 21.08 -12.68 -17.50
N LEU A 168 21.48 -13.95 -17.59
CA LEU A 168 20.82 -14.96 -18.42
C LEU A 168 20.64 -16.28 -17.63
N PRO A 169 19.52 -16.99 -17.83
CA PRO A 169 19.31 -18.30 -17.22
C PRO A 169 20.17 -19.37 -17.91
N SER A 170 20.52 -20.42 -17.17
CA SER A 170 21.02 -21.67 -17.73
C SER A 170 19.86 -22.56 -18.21
N ARG A 171 20.16 -23.59 -19.01
CA ARG A 171 19.14 -24.57 -19.44
C ARG A 171 18.58 -25.30 -18.21
N GLU A 172 19.45 -25.68 -17.30
CA GLU A 172 19.13 -26.43 -16.08
C GLU A 172 18.20 -25.63 -15.15
N GLN A 173 18.38 -24.31 -15.09
CA GLN A 173 17.50 -23.43 -14.32
C GLN A 173 16.08 -23.33 -14.91
N LEU A 174 15.90 -23.70 -16.17
CA LEU A 174 14.62 -23.64 -16.89
C LEU A 174 14.00 -25.02 -17.17
N SER A 175 14.73 -26.10 -16.92
CA SER A 175 14.24 -27.46 -17.16
C SER A 175 13.50 -28.00 -15.93
N VAL A 176 12.46 -28.79 -16.21
CA VAL A 176 11.74 -29.60 -15.21
C VAL A 176 11.80 -31.05 -15.65
N VAL A 177 12.17 -31.96 -14.75
CA VAL A 177 12.25 -33.41 -15.04
C VAL A 177 11.27 -34.17 -14.16
N HIS A 178 10.17 -34.63 -14.74
CA HIS A 178 9.11 -35.34 -14.00
C HIS A 178 9.56 -36.76 -13.59
N PRO A 179 8.90 -37.37 -12.58
CA PRO A 179 9.24 -38.71 -12.10
C PRO A 179 9.18 -39.83 -13.17
N ASP A 180 8.42 -39.62 -14.24
CA ASP A 180 8.31 -40.51 -15.40
C ASP A 180 9.47 -40.35 -16.40
N GLY A 181 10.41 -39.44 -16.15
CA GLY A 181 11.54 -39.12 -17.01
C GLY A 181 11.24 -38.09 -18.10
N ARG A 182 10.02 -37.53 -18.17
CA ARG A 182 9.67 -36.46 -19.10
C ARG A 182 10.39 -35.17 -18.72
N GLU A 183 11.16 -34.61 -19.63
CA GLU A 183 11.74 -33.26 -19.49
C GLU A 183 10.82 -32.23 -20.16
N VAL A 184 10.46 -31.18 -19.41
CA VAL A 184 9.83 -29.96 -19.93
C VAL A 184 10.91 -28.88 -20.01
N TYR A 185 11.11 -28.33 -21.20
CA TYR A 185 12.06 -27.24 -21.42
C TYR A 185 11.58 -26.27 -22.52
N PRO A 186 11.66 -24.95 -22.27
CA PRO A 186 11.77 -24.34 -20.94
C PRO A 186 10.42 -24.36 -20.23
N ASP A 187 10.46 -24.36 -18.90
CA ASP A 187 9.29 -24.17 -18.05
C ASP A 187 9.11 -22.67 -17.72
N VAL A 188 7.90 -22.14 -17.94
CA VAL A 188 7.60 -20.70 -17.70
C VAL A 188 7.70 -20.33 -16.24
N TRP A 189 7.30 -21.20 -15.32
CA TRP A 189 7.32 -20.93 -13.88
C TRP A 189 8.76 -20.86 -13.36
N LYS A 190 9.64 -21.74 -13.82
CA LYS A 190 11.09 -21.64 -13.63
C LYS A 190 11.66 -20.34 -14.19
N GLY A 191 11.23 -19.92 -15.39
CA GLY A 191 11.62 -18.65 -16.00
C GLY A 191 11.21 -17.43 -15.16
N VAL A 192 9.98 -17.44 -14.65
CA VAL A 192 9.44 -16.39 -13.78
C VAL A 192 10.17 -16.36 -12.44
N GLN A 193 10.39 -17.51 -11.80
CA GLN A 193 11.21 -17.62 -10.58
C GLN A 193 12.61 -17.02 -10.79
N TRP A 194 13.28 -17.39 -11.89
CA TRP A 194 14.61 -16.88 -12.21
C TRP A 194 14.61 -15.35 -12.41
N GLU A 195 13.64 -14.82 -13.16
CA GLU A 195 13.55 -13.40 -13.44
C GLU A 195 13.21 -12.59 -12.18
N LEU A 196 12.27 -13.04 -11.34
CA LEU A 196 11.91 -12.39 -10.08
C LEU A 196 13.12 -12.28 -9.14
N ARG A 197 13.96 -13.32 -9.06
CA ARG A 197 15.22 -13.29 -8.31
C ARG A 197 16.23 -12.35 -8.94
N THR A 198 16.40 -12.40 -10.26
CA THR A 198 17.37 -11.59 -11.00
C THR A 198 17.08 -10.09 -10.84
N ILE A 199 15.82 -9.67 -11.02
CA ILE A 199 15.41 -8.27 -10.92
C ILE A 199 15.09 -7.81 -9.49
N ALA A 200 15.28 -8.67 -8.48
CA ALA A 200 15.11 -8.28 -7.07
C ALA A 200 16.05 -7.12 -6.69
N CYS A 201 17.30 -7.12 -7.20
CA CYS A 201 18.25 -6.02 -7.00
C CYS A 201 17.73 -4.68 -7.53
N VAL A 202 16.99 -4.70 -8.65
CA VAL A 202 16.40 -3.48 -9.23
C VAL A 202 15.23 -3.00 -8.38
N ALA A 203 14.43 -3.93 -7.84
CA ALA A 203 13.29 -3.61 -6.99
C ALA A 203 13.71 -3.01 -5.63
N THR A 204 14.82 -3.46 -5.05
CA THR A 204 15.34 -2.89 -3.80
C THR A 204 16.02 -1.55 -4.02
N LEU A 205 16.89 -1.43 -5.03
CA LEU A 205 17.65 -0.20 -5.30
C LEU A 205 16.83 0.92 -5.95
N TYR A 206 15.88 0.56 -6.81
CA TYR A 206 14.96 1.50 -7.47
C TYR A 206 13.52 1.27 -7.03
N HIS A 207 13.29 1.08 -5.73
CA HIS A 207 11.99 0.79 -5.13
C HIS A 207 10.90 1.85 -5.40
N LYS A 208 11.24 3.07 -5.83
CA LYS A 208 10.28 4.10 -6.28
C LYS A 208 9.93 4.01 -7.77
N ASN A 209 10.50 3.07 -8.51
CA ASN A 209 10.23 2.90 -9.93
C ASN A 209 8.96 2.05 -10.16
N PHE A 210 7.96 2.64 -10.80
CA PHE A 210 6.70 1.96 -11.11
C PHE A 210 6.89 0.71 -11.98
N GLN A 211 7.75 0.80 -13.01
CA GLN A 211 7.90 -0.26 -14.00
C GLN A 211 8.46 -1.55 -13.40
N VAL A 212 9.30 -1.47 -12.37
CA VAL A 212 9.85 -2.66 -11.69
C VAL A 212 8.75 -3.45 -10.98
N TRP A 213 7.93 -2.78 -10.16
CA TRP A 213 6.81 -3.43 -9.46
C TRP A 213 5.73 -3.92 -10.41
N HIS A 214 5.49 -3.17 -11.49
CA HIS A 214 4.58 -3.61 -12.55
C HIS A 214 5.11 -4.86 -13.26
N HIS A 215 6.40 -4.92 -13.60
CA HIS A 215 7.01 -6.08 -14.24
C HIS A 215 6.90 -7.34 -13.38
N ARG A 216 7.21 -7.25 -12.07
CA ARG A 216 7.06 -8.35 -11.11
C ARG A 216 5.63 -8.89 -11.08
N ARG A 217 4.65 -7.99 -10.97
CA ARG A 217 3.22 -8.33 -11.01
C ARG A 217 2.85 -9.05 -12.31
N GLU A 218 3.21 -8.48 -13.46
CA GLU A 218 2.83 -9.03 -14.76
C GLU A 218 3.51 -10.37 -15.07
N LEU A 219 4.69 -10.66 -14.51
CA LEU A 219 5.31 -11.98 -14.60
C LEU A 219 4.47 -13.04 -13.88
N ILE A 220 4.09 -12.78 -12.64
CA ILE A 220 3.27 -13.71 -11.83
C ILE A 220 1.89 -13.87 -12.48
N MET A 221 1.24 -12.78 -12.88
CA MET A 221 -0.04 -12.84 -13.59
C MET A 221 0.06 -13.58 -14.93
N GLY A 222 1.19 -13.45 -15.63
CA GLY A 222 1.48 -14.18 -16.86
C GLY A 222 1.59 -15.68 -16.62
N ALA A 223 2.33 -16.08 -15.58
CA ALA A 223 2.48 -17.47 -15.17
C ALA A 223 1.15 -18.08 -14.73
N LEU A 224 0.37 -17.37 -13.91
CA LEU A 224 -0.94 -17.82 -13.45
C LEU A 224 -1.89 -18.11 -14.62
N LYS A 225 -1.83 -17.35 -15.71
CA LYS A 225 -2.64 -17.57 -16.92
C LYS A 225 -2.32 -18.88 -17.66
N THR A 226 -1.17 -19.51 -17.41
CA THR A 226 -0.84 -20.82 -17.99
C THR A 226 -1.56 -21.96 -17.27
N ILE A 227 -2.06 -21.72 -16.06
CA ILE A 227 -2.89 -22.68 -15.33
C ILE A 227 -4.28 -22.70 -15.95
N THR A 228 -4.57 -23.76 -16.70
CA THR A 228 -5.88 -24.01 -17.32
C THR A 228 -6.50 -25.31 -16.82
N PRO A 229 -7.84 -25.40 -16.73
CA PRO A 229 -8.80 -24.32 -17.00
C PRO A 229 -8.86 -23.30 -15.84
N ASP A 230 -9.55 -22.17 -16.05
CA ASP A 230 -9.63 -21.07 -15.09
C ASP A 230 -10.16 -21.52 -13.72
N GLU A 231 -11.07 -22.48 -13.67
CA GLU A 231 -11.60 -23.04 -12.41
C GLU A 231 -10.52 -23.73 -11.57
N LYS A 232 -9.55 -24.39 -12.23
CA LYS A 232 -8.39 -24.98 -11.54
C LYS A 232 -7.55 -23.87 -10.91
N ARG A 233 -7.25 -22.80 -11.66
CA ARG A 233 -6.49 -21.65 -11.14
C ARG A 233 -7.19 -21.03 -9.94
N GLU A 234 -8.48 -20.75 -10.04
CA GLU A 234 -9.25 -20.14 -8.94
C GLU A 234 -9.22 -21.00 -7.67
N THR A 235 -9.29 -22.33 -7.82
CA THR A 235 -9.21 -23.28 -6.70
C THR A 235 -7.82 -23.29 -6.05
N LEU A 236 -6.74 -23.23 -6.84
CA LEU A 236 -5.39 -23.18 -6.30
C LEU A 236 -5.14 -21.87 -5.53
N LEU A 237 -5.69 -20.75 -6.00
CA LEU A 237 -5.53 -19.44 -5.35
C LEU A 237 -6.27 -19.32 -4.00
N THR A 238 -7.04 -20.32 -3.57
CA THR A 238 -7.69 -20.35 -2.24
C THR A 238 -7.00 -21.25 -1.23
N SER A 239 -5.97 -22.02 -1.61
CA SER A 239 -5.26 -22.94 -0.71
C SER A 239 -3.76 -22.96 -0.99
N GLU A 240 -2.96 -22.52 -0.01
CA GLU A 240 -1.49 -22.53 -0.12
C GLU A 240 -0.96 -23.93 -0.39
N THR A 241 -1.43 -24.93 0.38
CA THR A 241 -1.02 -26.33 0.20
C THR A 241 -1.32 -26.84 -1.20
N ALA A 242 -2.51 -26.57 -1.73
CA ALA A 242 -2.88 -27.04 -3.07
C ALA A 242 -2.04 -26.37 -4.16
N LEU A 243 -1.80 -25.06 -4.04
CA LEU A 243 -0.93 -24.33 -4.98
C LEU A 243 0.52 -24.82 -4.89
N ASP A 244 1.05 -25.00 -3.69
CA ASP A 244 2.43 -25.46 -3.47
C ASP A 244 2.63 -26.89 -4.00
N GLU A 245 1.69 -27.80 -3.73
CA GLU A 245 1.68 -29.16 -4.30
C GLU A 245 1.66 -29.12 -5.83
N TYR A 246 0.81 -28.28 -6.43
CA TYR A 246 0.74 -28.10 -7.88
C TYR A 246 2.07 -27.58 -8.45
N LEU A 247 2.62 -26.51 -7.86
CA LEU A 247 3.88 -25.92 -8.30
C LEU A 247 5.05 -26.91 -8.17
N GLN A 248 5.09 -27.71 -7.10
CA GLN A 248 6.13 -28.68 -6.86
C GLN A 248 6.04 -29.87 -7.83
N GLN A 249 4.84 -30.38 -8.10
CA GLN A 249 4.61 -31.53 -8.98
C GLN A 249 4.82 -31.18 -10.46
N GLU A 250 4.31 -30.01 -10.89
CA GLU A 250 4.31 -29.63 -12.30
C GLU A 250 5.53 -28.80 -12.70
N HIS A 251 6.08 -28.01 -11.78
CA HIS A 251 7.08 -26.98 -12.10
C HIS A 251 8.36 -27.06 -11.23
N GLN A 252 8.40 -27.93 -10.21
CA GLN A 252 9.50 -28.06 -9.26
C GLN A 252 9.94 -26.74 -8.62
N ILE A 253 8.96 -25.88 -8.34
CA ILE A 253 9.13 -24.67 -7.53
C ILE A 253 8.13 -24.70 -6.39
N GLN A 254 8.33 -23.86 -5.38
CA GLN A 254 7.41 -23.68 -4.26
C GLN A 254 6.74 -22.31 -4.34
N PHE A 255 5.63 -22.13 -3.63
CA PHE A 255 4.99 -20.81 -3.50
C PHE A 255 5.96 -19.77 -2.93
N SER A 256 6.84 -20.15 -2.01
CA SER A 256 7.89 -19.29 -1.45
C SER A 256 8.84 -18.69 -2.49
N ASP A 257 8.96 -19.30 -3.68
CA ASP A 257 9.78 -18.82 -4.78
C ASP A 257 9.18 -17.62 -5.53
N ILE A 258 7.86 -17.43 -5.40
CA ILE A 258 7.09 -16.36 -6.02
C ILE A 258 6.44 -15.44 -4.97
N ASP A 259 6.76 -15.65 -3.68
CA ASP A 259 6.17 -14.89 -2.59
C ASP A 259 6.76 -13.48 -2.49
N GLU A 260 6.04 -12.51 -3.04
CA GLU A 260 6.40 -11.09 -3.05
C GLU A 260 6.33 -10.45 -1.65
N ARG A 261 5.83 -11.18 -0.64
CA ARG A 261 5.77 -10.66 0.72
C ARG A 261 7.15 -10.40 1.33
N THR A 262 8.13 -11.21 0.99
CA THR A 262 9.50 -11.10 1.54
C THR A 262 10.21 -9.84 1.03
N ILE A 263 10.14 -9.58 -0.27
CA ILE A 263 10.80 -8.41 -0.87
C ILE A 263 10.09 -7.11 -0.48
N THR A 264 8.76 -7.11 -0.42
CA THR A 264 8.00 -5.94 0.06
C THR A 264 8.30 -5.66 1.53
N HIS A 265 8.40 -6.68 2.39
CA HIS A 265 8.83 -6.52 3.78
C HIS A 265 10.24 -5.92 3.89
N THR A 266 11.19 -6.40 3.07
CA THR A 266 12.56 -5.87 3.04
C THR A 266 12.56 -4.37 2.75
N VAL A 267 11.81 -3.94 1.73
CA VAL A 267 11.69 -2.52 1.39
C VAL A 267 11.03 -1.73 2.54
N PHE A 268 9.99 -2.26 3.18
CA PHE A 268 9.35 -1.58 4.32
C PHE A 268 10.28 -1.46 5.53
N ALA A 269 11.05 -2.50 5.83
CA ALA A 269 11.86 -2.57 7.04
C ALA A 269 13.19 -1.82 6.91
N GLU A 270 13.80 -1.81 5.73
CA GLU A 270 15.18 -1.36 5.54
C GLU A 270 15.31 -0.09 4.69
N VAL A 271 14.31 0.23 3.87
CA VAL A 271 14.45 1.27 2.84
C VAL A 271 13.42 2.39 2.99
N ASP A 272 12.13 2.08 2.87
CA ASP A 272 11.05 3.06 2.82
C ASP A 272 9.70 2.42 3.21
N ALA A 273 9.36 2.52 4.50
CA ALA A 273 8.10 2.03 5.07
C ALA A 273 6.83 2.71 4.54
N LYS A 274 6.97 3.82 3.79
CA LYS A 274 5.86 4.62 3.25
C LYS A 274 5.81 4.57 1.71
N ASN A 275 6.56 3.65 1.09
CA ASN A 275 6.61 3.56 -0.36
C ASN A 275 5.27 3.14 -0.97
N TYR A 276 4.65 4.06 -1.72
CA TYR A 276 3.34 3.86 -2.33
C TYR A 276 3.29 2.66 -3.30
N HIS A 277 4.31 2.48 -4.14
CA HIS A 277 4.33 1.39 -5.13
C HIS A 277 4.44 0.02 -4.45
N VAL A 278 5.23 -0.08 -3.39
CA VAL A 278 5.41 -1.32 -2.62
C VAL A 278 4.13 -1.67 -1.87
N TRP A 279 3.45 -0.69 -1.26
CA TRP A 279 2.15 -0.91 -0.63
C TRP A 279 1.09 -1.37 -1.64
N LEU A 280 0.99 -0.71 -2.80
CA LEU A 280 0.07 -1.13 -3.87
C LEU A 280 0.36 -2.56 -4.35
N HIS A 281 1.64 -2.90 -4.51
CA HIS A 281 2.07 -4.24 -4.90
C HIS A 281 1.74 -5.29 -3.82
N ARG A 282 2.02 -5.00 -2.54
CA ARG A 282 1.68 -5.85 -1.39
C ARG A 282 0.17 -6.10 -1.32
N THR A 283 -0.65 -5.06 -1.45
CA THR A 283 -2.12 -5.17 -1.45
C THR A 283 -2.62 -5.99 -2.64
N TRP A 284 -2.07 -5.82 -3.85
CA TRP A 284 -2.45 -6.67 -4.98
C TRP A 284 -2.11 -8.14 -4.70
N PHE A 285 -0.89 -8.43 -4.25
CA PHE A 285 -0.41 -9.79 -4.06
C PHE A 285 -1.28 -10.58 -3.07
N ILE A 286 -1.56 -10.02 -1.89
CA ILE A 286 -2.38 -10.70 -0.88
C ILE A 286 -3.85 -10.86 -1.29
N ARG A 287 -4.36 -10.01 -2.21
CA ARG A 287 -5.71 -10.13 -2.76
C ARG A 287 -5.81 -11.18 -3.86
N GLU A 288 -4.74 -11.35 -4.64
CA GLU A 288 -4.66 -12.38 -5.69
C GLU A 288 -4.61 -13.79 -5.07
N PHE A 289 -3.71 -13.99 -4.10
CA PHE A 289 -3.56 -15.25 -3.38
C PHE A 289 -4.45 -15.23 -2.12
N ARG A 290 -5.74 -15.52 -2.29
CA ARG A 290 -6.78 -15.39 -1.24
C ARG A 290 -6.49 -16.16 0.04
N PHE A 291 -5.72 -17.25 -0.04
CA PHE A 291 -5.26 -17.97 1.16
C PHE A 291 -4.44 -17.10 2.11
N LEU A 292 -3.75 -16.06 1.62
CA LEU A 292 -2.94 -15.13 2.41
C LEU A 292 -3.75 -14.19 3.31
N THR A 293 -5.07 -14.14 3.12
CA THR A 293 -5.99 -13.31 3.91
C THR A 293 -7.08 -14.12 4.58
N GLN A 294 -6.90 -15.44 4.68
CA GLN A 294 -7.85 -16.31 5.36
C GLN A 294 -8.05 -15.89 6.81
N LEU A 295 -9.32 -15.80 7.18
CA LEU A 295 -9.77 -15.50 8.53
C LEU A 295 -9.47 -16.68 9.46
N PRO A 296 -9.13 -16.43 10.73
CA PRO A 296 -9.22 -17.47 11.75
C PRO A 296 -10.69 -17.83 11.98
N ASP A 297 -10.92 -18.96 12.66
CA ASP A 297 -12.26 -19.39 13.01
C ASP A 297 -12.99 -18.36 13.90
N ARG A 298 -14.32 -18.45 13.94
CA ARG A 298 -15.15 -17.49 14.68
C ARG A 298 -14.87 -17.51 16.19
N GLU A 299 -14.52 -18.66 16.73
CA GLU A 299 -14.28 -18.80 18.17
C GLU A 299 -12.97 -18.12 18.57
N SER A 300 -11.96 -18.19 17.71
CA SER A 300 -10.74 -17.40 17.81
C SER A 300 -11.04 -15.90 17.83
N TRP A 301 -11.90 -15.40 16.93
CA TRP A 301 -12.30 -13.98 16.95
C TRP A 301 -13.07 -13.60 18.22
N ARG A 302 -14.00 -14.45 18.69
CA ARG A 302 -14.72 -14.20 19.95
C ARG A 302 -13.78 -14.18 21.13
N THR A 303 -12.86 -15.12 21.20
CA THR A 303 -11.83 -15.19 22.25
C THR A 303 -10.96 -13.94 22.24
N TYR A 304 -10.51 -13.52 21.06
CA TYR A 304 -9.74 -12.29 20.87
C TYR A 304 -10.50 -11.05 21.38
N CYS A 305 -11.78 -10.92 21.03
CA CYS A 305 -12.59 -9.78 21.44
C CYS A 305 -12.96 -9.81 22.93
N ALA A 306 -13.17 -10.99 23.51
CA ALA A 306 -13.50 -11.18 24.92
C ALA A 306 -12.30 -11.00 25.86
N THR A 307 -11.08 -11.19 25.35
CA THR A 307 -9.86 -10.93 26.12
C THR A 307 -9.79 -9.44 26.43
N PRO A 308 -9.70 -9.01 27.70
CA PRO A 308 -9.52 -7.59 28.02
C PRO A 308 -8.32 -7.01 27.26
N PRO A 309 -8.38 -5.75 26.79
CA PRO A 309 -7.15 -5.09 26.39
C PRO A 309 -6.23 -5.07 27.62
N ASP A 310 -4.98 -5.54 27.48
CA ASP A 310 -4.01 -5.53 28.58
C ASP A 310 -4.03 -4.15 29.26
N GLY A 311 -4.12 -4.16 30.60
CA GLY A 311 -4.37 -2.96 31.41
C GLY A 311 -3.33 -1.85 31.16
N ASP A 312 -3.75 -0.61 31.45
CA ASP A 312 -3.05 0.66 31.20
C ASP A 312 -1.61 0.80 31.78
N ASP A 313 -1.07 -0.22 32.46
CA ASP A 313 0.00 -0.04 33.44
C ASP A 313 1.26 -0.91 33.24
N THR A 314 1.52 -1.43 32.05
CA THR A 314 2.83 -2.05 31.78
C THR A 314 3.44 -1.59 30.47
N ASP A 315 4.66 -1.05 30.57
CA ASP A 315 5.66 -0.80 29.53
C ASP A 315 6.03 -2.09 28.76
N GLU A 316 5.05 -2.77 28.17
CA GLU A 316 5.22 -3.94 27.31
C GLU A 316 4.74 -3.61 25.90
N GLU A 317 5.45 -2.69 25.25
CA GLU A 317 5.35 -2.42 23.80
C GLU A 317 5.57 -3.68 22.92
N GLU A 318 5.94 -4.82 23.50
CA GLU A 318 6.28 -6.07 22.81
C GLU A 318 5.18 -7.17 22.81
N ARG A 319 4.06 -6.98 23.52
CA ARG A 319 2.94 -7.94 23.47
C ARG A 319 1.91 -7.51 22.42
N GLY A 320 2.16 -7.94 21.18
CA GLY A 320 1.30 -7.63 20.03
C GLY A 320 -0.19 -7.90 20.30
N PRO A 321 -1.11 -6.99 19.90
CA PRO A 321 -2.52 -7.03 20.26
C PRO A 321 -3.18 -8.36 19.88
N LEU A 322 -2.69 -9.04 18.85
CA LEU A 322 -3.31 -10.21 18.22
C LEU A 322 -2.85 -11.56 18.78
N ARG A 323 -2.17 -11.60 19.94
CA ARG A 323 -1.64 -12.88 20.49
C ARG A 323 -2.73 -13.91 20.77
N SER A 324 -3.92 -13.48 21.20
CA SER A 324 -5.06 -14.35 21.47
C SER A 324 -5.83 -14.77 20.20
N LEU A 325 -5.50 -14.19 19.05
CA LEU A 325 -6.04 -14.64 17.77
C LEU A 325 -5.22 -15.85 17.29
N SER A 326 -5.89 -16.96 16.95
CA SER A 326 -5.24 -18.15 16.38
C SER A 326 -4.32 -17.80 15.20
N PRO A 327 -3.15 -18.46 15.06
CA PRO A 327 -2.28 -18.27 13.91
C PRO A 327 -3.04 -18.46 12.60
N CYS A 328 -2.97 -17.46 11.73
CA CYS A 328 -3.58 -17.47 10.40
C CYS A 328 -2.89 -16.42 9.52
N PRO A 329 -2.97 -16.54 8.18
CA PRO A 329 -2.31 -15.60 7.28
C PRO A 329 -2.76 -14.14 7.45
N LEU A 330 -4.04 -13.90 7.75
CA LEU A 330 -4.52 -12.55 8.05
C LEU A 330 -3.87 -11.96 9.31
N ARG A 331 -3.62 -12.78 10.34
CA ARG A 331 -2.94 -12.35 11.57
C ARG A 331 -1.52 -11.89 11.26
N ASP A 332 -0.81 -12.56 10.36
CA ASP A 332 0.56 -12.18 9.98
C ASP A 332 0.58 -10.79 9.32
N GLU A 333 -0.39 -10.50 8.46
CA GLU A 333 -0.52 -9.20 7.82
C GLU A 333 -0.92 -8.09 8.82
N LEU A 334 -1.81 -8.41 9.77
CA LEU A 334 -2.15 -7.48 10.85
C LEU A 334 -0.96 -7.26 11.82
N ASN A 335 -0.12 -8.28 12.06
CA ASN A 335 1.13 -8.15 12.83
C ASN A 335 2.14 -7.25 12.11
N LEU A 336 2.23 -7.33 10.78
CA LEU A 336 3.05 -6.41 9.98
C LEU A 336 2.61 -4.96 10.22
N THR A 337 1.33 -4.65 10.05
CA THR A 337 0.83 -3.27 10.28
C THR A 337 1.07 -2.82 11.72
N THR A 338 0.86 -3.70 12.71
CA THR A 338 1.15 -3.41 14.12
C THR A 338 2.62 -3.06 14.31
N THR A 339 3.53 -3.83 13.74
CA THR A 339 4.98 -3.61 13.86
C THR A 339 5.38 -2.28 13.23
N LEU A 340 4.86 -1.97 12.05
CA LEU A 340 5.17 -0.71 11.35
C LEU A 340 4.57 0.51 12.07
N ILE A 341 3.35 0.41 12.61
CA ILE A 341 2.74 1.46 13.44
C ILE A 341 3.52 1.66 14.74
N SER A 342 4.00 0.58 15.35
CA SER A 342 4.77 0.68 16.60
C SER A 342 6.12 1.35 16.37
N LYS A 343 6.76 1.10 15.23
CA LYS A 343 8.01 1.77 14.82
C LYS A 343 7.79 3.24 14.42
N ASP A 344 6.70 3.52 13.71
CA ASP A 344 6.31 4.88 13.31
C ASP A 344 4.78 5.00 13.32
N CYS A 345 4.24 5.55 14.40
CA CYS A 345 2.80 5.68 14.55
C CYS A 345 2.19 6.70 13.57
N PHE A 346 2.99 7.54 12.91
CA PHE A 346 2.57 8.46 11.83
C PHE A 346 2.68 7.81 10.44
N ASN A 347 2.93 6.49 10.35
CA ASN A 347 2.91 5.78 9.09
C ASN A 347 1.48 5.57 8.59
N ASN A 348 0.91 6.59 7.94
CA ASN A 348 -0.43 6.54 7.38
C ASN A 348 -0.65 5.35 6.41
N SER A 349 0.39 4.92 5.68
CA SER A 349 0.28 3.77 4.78
C SER A 349 -0.01 2.47 5.55
N ALA A 350 0.61 2.27 6.71
CA ALA A 350 0.33 1.11 7.57
C ALA A 350 -1.09 1.16 8.14
N TRP A 351 -1.58 2.34 8.54
CA TRP A 351 -2.96 2.53 8.99
C TRP A 351 -3.98 2.28 7.88
N CYS A 352 -3.75 2.81 6.67
CA CYS A 352 -4.59 2.57 5.51
C CYS A 352 -4.62 1.09 5.11
N HIS A 353 -3.47 0.40 5.12
CA HIS A 353 -3.42 -1.03 4.84
C HIS A 353 -4.17 -1.83 5.91
N ARG A 354 -3.99 -1.51 7.19
CA ARG A 354 -4.75 -2.12 8.28
C ARG A 354 -6.26 -1.92 8.10
N TYR A 355 -6.69 -0.72 7.71
CA TYR A 355 -8.11 -0.42 7.47
C TYR A 355 -8.64 -1.28 6.32
N MET A 356 -7.89 -1.39 5.22
CA MET A 356 -8.24 -2.25 4.09
C MET A 356 -8.38 -3.72 4.51
N LEU A 357 -7.47 -4.24 5.34
CA LEU A 357 -7.55 -5.61 5.87
C LEU A 357 -8.83 -5.82 6.66
N ILE A 358 -9.13 -4.92 7.60
CA ILE A 358 -10.34 -4.99 8.42
C ILE A 358 -11.58 -4.84 7.53
N SER A 359 -11.61 -3.89 6.60
CA SER A 359 -12.79 -3.63 5.79
C SER A 359 -13.09 -4.77 4.82
N VAL A 360 -12.10 -5.21 4.06
CA VAL A 360 -12.29 -6.17 2.96
C VAL A 360 -12.31 -7.61 3.47
N HIS A 361 -11.42 -7.94 4.41
CA HIS A 361 -11.19 -9.34 4.79
C HIS A 361 -11.87 -9.73 6.10
N VAL A 362 -12.38 -8.78 6.90
CA VAL A 362 -13.07 -9.08 8.16
C VAL A 362 -14.53 -8.61 8.14
N VAL A 363 -14.76 -7.31 7.92
CA VAL A 363 -16.08 -6.70 7.98
C VAL A 363 -16.98 -7.22 6.86
N SER A 364 -16.53 -7.20 5.59
CA SER A 364 -17.37 -7.68 4.48
C SER A 364 -17.80 -9.14 4.63
N PRO A 365 -16.91 -10.11 4.92
CA PRO A 365 -17.33 -11.51 5.11
C PRO A 365 -18.28 -11.70 6.31
N LEU A 366 -18.00 -11.07 7.46
CA LEU A 366 -18.87 -11.18 8.63
C LEU A 366 -20.26 -10.57 8.40
N ALA A 367 -20.35 -9.55 7.55
CA ALA A 367 -21.61 -8.92 7.14
C ALA A 367 -22.45 -9.84 6.24
N GLU A 368 -21.84 -10.47 5.24
CA GLU A 368 -22.50 -11.45 4.36
C GLU A 368 -23.09 -12.62 5.18
N GLU A 369 -22.39 -13.03 6.23
CA GLU A 369 -22.83 -14.09 7.15
C GLU A 369 -23.81 -13.62 8.24
N SER A 370 -24.23 -12.35 8.22
CA SER A 370 -25.14 -11.76 9.23
C SER A 370 -24.67 -11.90 10.69
N SER A 371 -23.35 -11.89 10.92
CA SER A 371 -22.72 -12.07 12.25
C SER A 371 -22.42 -10.75 12.95
N TYR A 372 -23.46 -9.93 13.19
CA TYR A 372 -23.29 -8.53 13.61
C TYR A 372 -22.75 -8.32 15.03
N ASP A 373 -23.00 -9.24 15.96
CA ASP A 373 -22.44 -9.14 17.31
C ASP A 373 -20.93 -9.30 17.29
N LEU A 374 -20.43 -10.23 16.46
CA LEU A 374 -19.01 -10.41 16.24
C LEU A 374 -18.41 -9.23 15.46
N LEU A 375 -19.11 -8.76 14.42
CA LEU A 375 -18.74 -7.56 13.66
C LEU A 375 -18.52 -6.36 14.58
N ARG A 376 -19.47 -6.13 15.50
CA ARG A 376 -19.40 -5.05 16.50
C ARG A 376 -18.17 -5.22 17.38
N SER A 377 -17.98 -6.42 17.92
CA SER A 377 -16.90 -6.74 18.85
C SER A 377 -15.52 -6.52 18.21
N VAL A 378 -15.36 -6.91 16.94
CA VAL A 378 -14.11 -6.70 16.20
C VAL A 378 -13.88 -5.22 15.90
N CYS A 379 -14.88 -4.51 15.39
CA CYS A 379 -14.75 -3.09 15.09
C CYS A 379 -14.47 -2.27 16.35
N GLU A 380 -15.10 -2.62 17.47
CA GLU A 380 -14.86 -2.03 18.77
C GLU A 380 -13.42 -2.23 19.23
N ARG A 381 -12.87 -3.46 19.06
CA ARG A 381 -11.47 -3.75 19.37
C ARG A 381 -10.49 -2.91 18.56
N GLU A 382 -10.77 -2.71 17.27
CA GLU A 382 -9.95 -1.88 16.38
C GLU A 382 -10.06 -0.38 16.70
N VAL A 383 -11.24 0.11 17.09
CA VAL A 383 -11.41 1.47 17.64
C VAL A 383 -10.56 1.64 18.88
N TYR A 384 -10.63 0.72 19.85
CA TYR A 384 -9.82 0.79 21.06
C TYR A 384 -8.32 0.74 20.77
N PHE A 385 -7.88 -0.11 19.83
CA PHE A 385 -6.50 -0.14 19.38
C PHE A 385 -6.03 1.24 18.92
N ALA A 386 -6.84 1.93 18.11
CA ALA A 386 -6.49 3.24 17.57
C ALA A 386 -6.58 4.37 18.61
N ILE A 387 -7.57 4.34 19.51
CA ILE A 387 -7.72 5.32 20.59
C ILE A 387 -6.52 5.29 21.55
N ARG A 388 -5.93 4.12 21.82
CA ARG A 388 -4.69 4.03 22.62
C ARG A 388 -3.52 4.77 21.96
N TRP A 389 -3.37 4.63 20.64
CA TRP A 389 -2.37 5.39 19.88
C TRP A 389 -2.66 6.89 19.87
N ALA A 390 -3.93 7.28 19.76
CA ALA A 390 -4.34 8.69 19.85
C ALA A 390 -4.06 9.30 21.23
N ALA A 391 -4.21 8.53 22.31
CA ALA A 391 -3.88 8.99 23.66
C ALA A 391 -2.36 9.12 23.86
N ARG A 392 -1.59 8.18 23.28
CA ARG A 392 -0.13 8.19 23.33
C ARG A 392 0.49 9.35 22.55
N GLU A 393 -0.01 9.63 21.36
CA GLU A 393 0.46 10.73 20.52
C GLU A 393 -0.74 11.48 19.93
N VAL A 394 -1.18 12.50 20.65
CA VAL A 394 -2.39 13.27 20.36
C VAL A 394 -2.31 14.09 19.06
N THR A 395 -1.09 14.33 18.56
CA THR A 395 -0.88 14.97 17.25
C THR A 395 -0.94 13.98 16.09
N ASN A 396 -1.13 12.68 16.35
CA ASN A 396 -1.22 11.67 15.29
C ASN A 396 -2.64 11.56 14.71
N GLU A 397 -2.87 12.29 13.63
CA GLU A 397 -4.10 12.23 12.83
C GLU A 397 -4.47 10.80 12.40
N CYS A 398 -3.49 9.95 12.07
CA CYS A 398 -3.76 8.62 11.50
C CYS A 398 -4.61 7.77 12.44
N SER A 399 -4.27 7.77 13.73
CA SER A 399 -4.96 6.97 14.75
C SER A 399 -6.40 7.43 14.99
N VAL A 400 -6.60 8.74 15.08
CA VAL A 400 -7.93 9.34 15.29
C VAL A 400 -8.83 9.09 14.07
N MET A 401 -8.31 9.32 12.87
CA MET A 401 -9.05 9.10 11.62
C MET A 401 -9.37 7.62 11.39
N TYR A 402 -8.46 6.71 11.75
CA TYR A 402 -8.71 5.28 11.69
C TYR A 402 -9.87 4.87 12.61
N ALA A 403 -9.87 5.33 13.86
CA ALA A 403 -10.94 5.02 14.83
C ALA A 403 -12.32 5.44 14.30
N VAL A 404 -12.45 6.69 13.83
CA VAL A 404 -13.70 7.21 13.26
C VAL A 404 -14.10 6.43 12.01
N SER A 405 -13.13 6.07 11.16
CA SER A 405 -13.37 5.33 9.93
C SER A 405 -13.86 3.91 10.18
N VAL A 406 -13.30 3.18 11.14
CA VAL A 406 -13.77 1.83 11.53
C VAL A 406 -15.18 1.89 12.14
N ALA A 407 -15.45 2.88 12.99
CA ALA A 407 -16.78 3.03 13.57
C ALA A 407 -17.85 3.38 12.51
N THR A 408 -17.50 4.23 11.55
CA THR A 408 -18.35 4.59 10.40
C THR A 408 -18.55 3.39 9.47
N LEU A 409 -17.52 2.56 9.28
CA LEU A 409 -17.61 1.34 8.48
C LEU A 409 -18.61 0.34 9.10
N PHE A 410 -18.54 0.12 10.42
CA PHE A 410 -19.51 -0.71 11.14
C PHE A 410 -20.94 -0.19 10.93
N GLN A 411 -21.15 1.11 11.15
CA GLN A 411 -22.43 1.77 10.96
C GLN A 411 -22.98 1.53 9.55
N GLN A 412 -22.19 1.83 8.51
CA GLN A 412 -22.61 1.67 7.12
C GLN A 412 -22.99 0.22 6.81
N THR A 413 -22.19 -0.72 7.29
CA THR A 413 -22.40 -2.15 7.08
C THR A 413 -23.71 -2.62 7.71
N VAL A 414 -23.99 -2.22 8.95
CA VAL A 414 -25.21 -2.60 9.67
C VAL A 414 -26.45 -1.92 9.06
N VAL A 415 -26.37 -0.62 8.72
CA VAL A 415 -27.49 0.11 8.08
C VAL A 415 -27.88 -0.56 6.76
N SER A 416 -26.91 -0.88 5.90
CA SER A 416 -27.16 -1.52 4.61
C SER A 416 -27.87 -2.87 4.73
N ALA A 417 -27.72 -3.56 5.86
CA ALA A 417 -28.22 -4.92 6.03
C ALA A 417 -29.44 -5.04 6.97
N ARG A 418 -29.64 -4.09 7.90
CA ARG A 418 -30.68 -4.13 8.93
C ARG A 418 -31.51 -2.84 9.07
N GLY A 419 -31.17 -1.77 8.35
CA GLY A 419 -31.60 -0.39 8.65
C GLY A 419 -33.02 0.01 8.24
N THR A 420 -34.06 -0.69 8.72
CA THR A 420 -35.47 -0.27 8.48
C THR A 420 -36.24 0.14 9.74
N THR A 421 -35.76 -0.21 10.95
CA THR A 421 -36.39 0.20 12.21
C THR A 421 -35.53 1.21 12.96
N VAL A 422 -36.14 2.06 13.80
CA VAL A 422 -35.44 3.02 14.66
C VAL A 422 -34.42 2.31 15.55
N GLU A 423 -34.80 1.17 16.13
CA GLU A 423 -33.92 0.38 16.99
C GLU A 423 -32.69 -0.14 16.26
N GLY A 424 -32.88 -0.80 15.10
CA GLY A 424 -31.77 -1.33 14.30
C GLY A 424 -30.88 -0.21 13.74
N TYR A 425 -31.47 0.94 13.44
CA TYR A 425 -30.72 2.14 13.04
C TYR A 425 -29.86 2.66 14.18
N MET A 426 -30.40 2.80 15.39
CA MET A 426 -29.62 3.25 16.56
C MET A 426 -28.50 2.27 16.93
N ASP A 427 -28.73 0.95 16.82
CA ASP A 427 -27.69 -0.05 17.04
C ASP A 427 -26.51 0.09 16.08
N SER A 428 -26.78 0.45 14.81
CA SER A 428 -25.73 0.71 13.83
C SER A 428 -24.84 1.89 14.22
N GLN A 429 -25.39 2.88 14.93
CA GLN A 429 -24.70 4.10 15.32
C GLN A 429 -23.94 3.95 16.64
N ALA A 430 -24.25 2.93 17.43
CA ALA A 430 -23.77 2.80 18.81
C ALA A 430 -22.24 2.84 18.92
N LEU A 431 -21.52 2.20 17.99
CA LEU A 431 -20.05 2.23 18.00
C LEU A 431 -19.50 3.61 17.61
N LEU A 432 -20.11 4.31 16.66
CA LEU A 432 -19.72 5.67 16.29
C LEU A 432 -19.91 6.64 17.44
N LEU A 433 -21.08 6.59 18.11
CA LEU A 433 -21.38 7.40 19.29
C LEU A 433 -20.37 7.13 20.42
N LYS A 434 -20.09 5.85 20.70
CA LYS A 434 -19.08 5.45 21.68
C LYS A 434 -17.68 5.98 21.32
N THR A 435 -17.32 5.95 20.04
CA THR A 435 -16.03 6.47 19.56
C THR A 435 -15.93 7.98 19.77
N LEU A 436 -16.98 8.73 19.44
CA LEU A 436 -17.06 10.18 19.67
C LEU A 436 -16.92 10.52 21.16
N LEU A 437 -17.62 9.78 22.02
CA LEU A 437 -17.53 9.93 23.48
C LEU A 437 -16.10 9.70 23.99
N LEU A 438 -15.45 8.63 23.54
CA LEU A 438 -14.06 8.33 23.91
C LEU A 438 -13.10 9.43 23.45
N LEU A 439 -13.24 9.93 22.22
CA LEU A 439 -12.44 11.05 21.72
C LEU A 439 -12.65 12.31 22.57
N GLN A 440 -13.90 12.63 22.90
CA GLN A 440 -14.25 13.82 23.69
C GLN A 440 -13.76 13.73 25.14
N GLN A 441 -13.90 12.58 25.79
CA GLN A 441 -13.55 12.42 27.21
C GLN A 441 -12.07 12.14 27.43
N ARG A 442 -11.40 11.41 26.52
CA ARG A 442 -10.01 10.96 26.70
C ARG A 442 -9.02 11.77 25.89
N ILE A 443 -9.33 12.12 24.64
CA ILE A 443 -8.36 12.73 23.73
C ILE A 443 -8.42 14.25 23.77
N VAL A 444 -9.61 14.86 23.80
CA VAL A 444 -9.75 16.33 23.83
C VAL A 444 -9.04 16.98 25.04
N PRO A 445 -9.13 16.47 26.28
CA PRO A 445 -8.41 17.08 27.41
C PRO A 445 -6.90 17.06 27.23
N LEU A 446 -6.35 15.96 26.70
CA LEU A 446 -4.93 15.84 26.38
C LEU A 446 -4.55 16.82 25.27
N ASN A 447 -5.38 16.92 24.23
CA ASN A 447 -5.20 17.83 23.11
C ASN A 447 -5.16 19.30 23.54
N GLU A 448 -6.08 19.72 24.41
CA GLU A 448 -6.09 21.08 24.97
C GLU A 448 -4.88 21.35 25.86
N THR A 449 -4.43 20.35 26.62
CA THR A 449 -3.20 20.45 27.42
C THR A 449 -1.99 20.68 26.52
N CYS A 450 -1.85 19.91 25.45
CA CYS A 450 -0.79 20.08 24.46
C CYS A 450 -0.87 21.44 23.75
N ARG A 451 -2.07 21.88 23.37
CA ARG A 451 -2.30 23.18 22.70
C ARG A 451 -1.89 24.34 23.61
N LYS A 452 -2.29 24.30 24.88
CA LYS A 452 -1.92 25.33 25.85
C LYS A 452 -0.41 25.39 26.04
N ALA A 453 0.25 24.25 26.21
CA ALA A 453 1.69 24.19 26.32
C ALA A 453 2.40 24.77 25.09
N ALA A 454 1.93 24.45 23.88
CA ALA A 454 2.48 25.00 22.64
C ALA A 454 2.27 26.52 22.51
N HIS A 455 1.09 27.02 22.89
CA HIS A 455 0.80 28.45 22.91
C HIS A 455 1.70 29.20 23.92
N ASP A 456 1.85 28.67 25.13
CA ASP A 456 2.71 29.24 26.17
C ASP A 456 4.18 29.29 25.72
N LEU A 457 4.66 28.29 24.99
CA LEU A 457 6.01 28.31 24.39
C LEU A 457 6.16 29.40 23.32
N LEU A 458 5.17 29.55 22.43
CA LEU A 458 5.20 30.56 21.36
C LEU A 458 5.13 31.99 21.91
N CYS A 459 4.32 32.24 22.95
CA CYS A 459 4.20 33.58 23.54
C CYS A 459 5.42 34.00 24.39
N ASN A 460 6.20 33.04 24.90
CA ASN A 460 7.40 33.30 25.71
C ASN A 460 8.70 33.32 24.88
N ALA A 461 8.59 33.24 23.56
CA ALA A 461 9.68 33.24 22.57
C ALA A 461 10.68 34.40 22.69
N ASP A 462 10.26 35.58 23.15
CA ASP A 462 11.14 36.74 23.33
C ASP A 462 12.16 36.58 24.48
N GLN A 463 12.06 35.54 25.32
CA GLN A 463 12.94 35.36 26.49
C GLN A 463 13.83 34.11 26.50
N ARG A 464 13.59 33.09 25.66
CA ARG A 464 14.39 31.85 25.67
C ARG A 464 14.66 31.28 24.29
N LYS A 465 15.76 31.77 23.69
CA LYS A 465 16.32 31.30 22.41
C LYS A 465 16.56 29.78 22.38
N THR A 466 16.96 29.19 23.51
CA THR A 466 17.31 27.76 23.63
C THR A 466 16.10 26.82 23.65
N GLU A 467 14.96 27.23 24.23
CA GLU A 467 13.74 26.39 24.31
C GLU A 467 12.94 26.42 23.00
N MET A 468 12.98 27.54 22.27
CA MET A 468 12.48 27.61 20.90
C MET A 468 13.25 26.70 19.96
N GLU A 469 14.59 26.66 20.05
CA GLU A 469 15.41 25.76 19.22
C GLU A 469 14.97 24.30 19.44
N THR A 470 14.79 23.85 20.70
CA THR A 470 14.26 22.51 20.98
C THR A 470 12.82 22.30 20.53
N PHE A 471 11.92 23.29 20.64
CA PHE A 471 10.53 23.19 20.15
C PHE A 471 10.46 23.13 18.63
N TYR A 472 11.21 23.98 17.91
CA TYR A 472 11.30 23.92 16.44
C TYR A 472 12.00 22.65 15.95
N GLU A 473 12.96 22.12 16.71
CA GLU A 473 13.62 20.84 16.44
C GLU A 473 12.71 19.63 16.74
N THR A 474 11.66 19.77 17.56
CA THR A 474 10.81 18.62 17.99
C THR A 474 9.34 18.66 17.57
N LYS A 475 8.67 19.83 17.48
CA LYS A 475 7.26 19.97 17.09
C LYS A 475 7.01 21.32 16.37
N THR A 476 6.75 21.24 15.06
CA THR A 476 6.62 22.40 14.15
C THR A 476 5.19 22.97 14.13
N GLN A 477 4.91 24.05 13.37
CA GLN A 477 3.54 24.54 13.08
C GLN A 477 2.59 23.40 12.64
N PHE A 478 3.12 22.39 11.96
CA PHE A 478 2.42 21.16 11.60
C PHE A 478 1.83 20.43 12.82
N SER A 479 2.50 20.46 13.97
CA SER A 479 1.99 19.85 15.21
C SER A 479 0.80 20.61 15.79
N LEU A 480 0.73 21.94 15.63
CA LEU A 480 -0.46 22.73 16.01
C LEU A 480 -1.63 22.42 15.08
N ASP A 481 -1.39 22.41 13.77
CA ASP A 481 -2.39 22.05 12.78
C ASP A 481 -2.92 20.62 13.02
N ALA A 482 -2.04 19.71 13.43
CA ALA A 482 -2.40 18.33 13.78
C ALA A 482 -3.22 18.20 15.06
N LEU A 483 -3.11 19.14 16.02
CA LEU A 483 -3.99 19.18 17.19
C LEU A 483 -5.43 19.51 16.78
N ASP A 484 -5.63 20.30 15.73
CA ASP A 484 -6.97 20.62 15.24
C ASP A 484 -7.63 19.43 14.53
N THR A 485 -6.85 18.44 14.10
CA THR A 485 -7.38 17.19 13.54
C THR A 485 -8.26 16.43 14.54
N VAL A 486 -8.01 16.50 15.84
CA VAL A 486 -8.92 15.89 16.84
C VAL A 486 -10.34 16.47 16.73
N TYR A 487 -10.46 17.79 16.54
CA TYR A 487 -11.76 18.42 16.33
C TYR A 487 -12.31 18.13 14.94
N ALA A 488 -11.48 18.08 13.91
CA ALA A 488 -11.90 17.73 12.56
C ALA A 488 -12.45 16.28 12.50
N ALA A 489 -11.88 15.36 13.27
CA ALA A 489 -12.35 13.98 13.37
C ALA A 489 -13.64 13.86 14.17
N LEU A 490 -13.76 14.57 15.30
CA LEU A 490 -15.02 14.69 16.03
C LEU A 490 -16.12 15.27 15.14
N TYR A 491 -15.79 16.31 14.36
CA TYR A 491 -16.68 16.88 13.36
C TYR A 491 -17.09 15.83 12.34
N ALA A 492 -16.13 15.12 11.74
CA ALA A 492 -16.41 14.12 10.71
C ALA A 492 -17.35 13.01 11.22
N GLY A 493 -17.16 12.54 12.45
CA GLY A 493 -18.06 11.56 13.06
C GLY A 493 -19.45 12.14 13.35
N CYS A 494 -19.55 13.35 13.91
CA CYS A 494 -20.85 14.01 14.13
C CYS A 494 -21.57 14.27 12.79
N TYR A 495 -20.86 14.75 11.78
CA TYR A 495 -21.38 15.00 10.44
C TYR A 495 -21.87 13.72 9.78
N SER A 496 -21.11 12.62 9.88
CA SER A 496 -21.53 11.31 9.40
C SER A 496 -22.83 10.85 10.07
N PHE A 497 -22.93 11.02 11.39
CA PHE A 497 -24.13 10.71 12.14
C PHE A 497 -25.33 11.54 11.65
N VAL A 498 -25.25 12.88 11.67
CA VAL A 498 -26.39 13.73 11.29
C VAL A 498 -26.80 13.54 9.82
N ARG A 499 -25.84 13.46 8.90
CA ARG A 499 -26.13 13.23 7.47
C ARG A 499 -26.92 11.95 7.26
N ARG A 500 -26.50 10.86 7.88
CA ARG A 500 -27.15 9.57 7.75
C ARG A 500 -28.51 9.55 8.43
N THR A 501 -28.63 10.18 9.60
CA THR A 501 -29.88 10.19 10.38
C THR A 501 -30.92 11.05 9.70
N TRP A 502 -30.51 12.15 9.05
CA TRP A 502 -31.39 12.97 8.23
C TRP A 502 -32.06 12.19 7.09
N GLN A 503 -31.28 11.33 6.42
CA GLN A 503 -31.79 10.44 5.37
C GLN A 503 -32.78 9.40 5.89
N PHE A 504 -32.69 9.03 7.17
CA PHE A 504 -33.60 8.07 7.82
C PHE A 504 -34.96 8.69 8.16
N PHE A 505 -35.01 9.96 8.57
CA PHE A 505 -36.25 10.63 8.92
C PHE A 505 -37.19 10.82 7.73
N SER A 506 -38.49 10.63 8.00
CA SER A 506 -39.60 11.03 7.14
C SER A 506 -39.73 12.55 7.02
N GLU A 507 -40.52 13.02 6.07
CA GLU A 507 -40.74 14.46 5.85
C GLU A 507 -41.39 15.14 7.07
N GLU A 508 -42.33 14.48 7.76
CA GLU A 508 -42.99 15.01 8.96
C GLU A 508 -42.01 15.14 10.14
N GLU A 509 -41.14 14.15 10.32
CA GLU A 509 -40.07 14.18 11.34
C GLU A 509 -39.07 15.29 11.03
N ARG A 510 -38.65 15.46 9.75
CA ARG A 510 -37.79 16.57 9.34
C ARG A 510 -38.41 17.93 9.62
N GLN A 511 -39.70 18.10 9.34
CA GLN A 511 -40.44 19.32 9.67
C GLN A 511 -40.47 19.59 11.17
N THR A 512 -40.64 18.53 11.97
CA THR A 512 -40.58 18.61 13.44
C THR A 512 -39.21 19.10 13.91
N ILE A 513 -38.12 18.54 13.39
CA ILE A 513 -36.74 18.95 13.71
C ILE A 513 -36.49 20.43 13.29
N VAL A 514 -37.02 20.86 12.14
CA VAL A 514 -36.93 22.27 11.68
C VAL A 514 -37.71 23.20 12.61
N ALA A 515 -38.91 22.81 13.02
CA ALA A 515 -39.74 23.59 13.92
C ALA A 515 -39.13 23.69 15.33
N GLU A 516 -38.60 22.58 15.85
CA GLU A 516 -37.94 22.53 17.16
C GLU A 516 -36.66 23.37 17.16
N ARG A 517 -35.92 23.37 16.05
CA ARG A 517 -34.65 24.09 15.96
C ARG A 517 -34.37 24.65 14.57
N PRO A 518 -34.88 25.87 14.28
CA PRO A 518 -34.65 26.51 13.00
C PRO A 518 -33.27 27.19 12.93
N PRO A 519 -32.72 27.45 11.73
CA PRO A 519 -31.37 27.99 11.55
C PRO A 519 -31.15 29.33 12.27
N GLU A 520 -32.18 30.17 12.33
CA GLU A 520 -32.16 31.48 12.99
C GLU A 520 -31.89 31.37 14.49
N LEU A 521 -32.32 30.27 15.11
CA LEU A 521 -32.10 30.01 16.53
C LEU A 521 -30.60 29.78 16.81
N TYR A 522 -29.90 29.02 15.96
CA TYR A 522 -28.45 28.84 16.06
C TYR A 522 -27.65 30.11 15.77
N ALA A 523 -28.18 30.99 14.91
CA ALA A 523 -27.58 32.28 14.60
C ALA A 523 -27.74 33.27 15.76
N ARG A 524 -28.92 33.29 16.41
CA ARG A 524 -29.27 34.21 17.50
C ARG A 524 -28.67 33.79 18.84
N ASP A 525 -28.87 32.53 19.22
CA ASP A 525 -28.57 32.02 20.57
C ASP A 525 -27.23 31.26 20.62
N GLY A 526 -26.58 31.11 19.46
CA GLY A 526 -25.35 30.35 19.32
C GLY A 526 -25.55 28.83 19.46
N VAL A 527 -24.43 28.12 19.62
CA VAL A 527 -24.43 26.71 20.05
C VAL A 527 -24.20 26.74 21.57
N SER A 528 -25.27 26.84 22.37
CA SER A 528 -25.10 27.03 23.81
C SER A 528 -24.50 25.78 24.49
N CYS A 529 -23.64 25.99 25.48
CA CYS A 529 -23.10 24.91 26.31
C CYS A 529 -24.19 24.12 27.05
N ASP A 530 -25.40 24.67 27.21
CA ASP A 530 -26.49 23.98 27.90
C ASP A 530 -27.10 22.85 27.05
N LEU A 531 -27.10 22.95 25.71
CA LEU A 531 -27.38 21.79 24.83
C LEU A 531 -26.27 20.74 24.87
N LEU A 532 -25.03 21.19 25.08
CA LEU A 532 -23.88 20.31 25.22
C LEU A 532 -23.75 19.75 26.65
N ARG A 533 -24.48 20.28 27.65
CA ARG A 533 -24.56 19.77 29.03
C ARG A 533 -25.57 18.65 29.18
N THR A 534 -26.55 18.55 28.28
CA THR A 534 -27.41 17.36 28.12
C THR A 534 -26.64 16.08 27.76
N TYR A 535 -25.30 16.15 27.61
CA TYR A 535 -24.41 14.99 27.52
C TYR A 535 -24.37 14.14 28.81
N GLU A 536 -24.83 14.64 29.96
CA GLU A 536 -25.07 13.79 31.14
C GLU A 536 -26.13 12.70 30.84
N TRP A 537 -27.00 12.91 29.86
CA TRP A 537 -27.91 11.88 29.30
C TRP A 537 -27.18 10.91 28.34
N VAL A 538 -26.07 11.33 27.74
CA VAL A 538 -25.19 10.49 26.89
C VAL A 538 -24.27 9.61 27.73
N GLU A 539 -23.93 9.99 28.97
CA GLU A 539 -23.33 9.05 29.93
C GLU A 539 -24.29 7.88 30.23
N GLN A 540 -25.62 8.09 30.11
CA GLN A 540 -26.59 6.99 30.15
C GLN A 540 -26.62 6.14 28.87
N LEU A 541 -25.88 6.48 27.79
CA LEU A 541 -25.67 5.61 26.61
C LEU A 541 -24.72 4.43 26.85
N GLU A 542 -23.97 4.40 27.96
CA GLU A 542 -23.36 3.14 28.42
C GLU A 542 -24.41 2.06 28.73
N LEU A 543 -25.62 2.44 29.17
CA LEU A 543 -26.74 1.51 29.41
C LEU A 543 -27.42 0.99 28.13
N TYR A 544 -27.37 1.73 27.03
CA TYR A 544 -28.05 1.35 25.78
C TYR A 544 -27.27 0.35 24.93
N SER A 545 -26.05 -0.01 25.34
CA SER A 545 -25.17 -0.95 24.64
C SER A 545 -24.63 -2.11 25.49
N SER A 546 -24.75 -2.05 26.82
CA SER A 546 -24.25 -3.09 27.71
C SER A 546 -25.30 -4.17 27.96
N VAL A 547 -25.05 -5.36 27.37
CA VAL A 547 -25.42 -6.68 27.91
C VAL A 547 -26.92 -7.04 27.84
N GLY A 548 -27.20 -8.25 27.34
CA GLY A 548 -28.53 -8.86 27.27
C GLY A 548 -29.21 -9.05 28.63
N GLY A 549 -29.69 -7.97 29.24
CA GLY A 549 -30.39 -7.95 30.52
C GLY A 549 -31.63 -7.05 30.45
N THR A 550 -32.79 -7.71 30.26
CA THR A 550 -34.13 -7.35 30.76
C THR A 550 -34.35 -5.89 31.22
N THR A 551 -34.57 -4.99 30.25
CA THR A 551 -35.59 -3.90 30.19
C THR A 551 -35.07 -2.81 29.25
N ALA A 552 -35.04 -3.09 27.94
CA ALA A 552 -34.80 -2.05 26.96
C ALA A 552 -35.99 -1.09 27.00
N ALA A 553 -35.79 0.14 27.49
CA ALA A 553 -36.78 1.21 27.28
C ALA A 553 -37.04 1.32 25.76
N GLU A 554 -38.31 1.43 25.36
CA GLU A 554 -38.68 1.54 23.94
C GLU A 554 -37.91 2.70 23.29
N ARG A 555 -37.06 2.39 22.31
CA ARG A 555 -36.33 3.40 21.53
C ARG A 555 -37.30 4.04 20.55
N THR A 556 -37.67 5.29 20.80
CA THR A 556 -38.63 6.03 19.97
C THR A 556 -37.93 6.97 19.00
N THR A 557 -38.63 7.37 17.94
CA THR A 557 -38.19 8.43 17.01
C THR A 557 -37.83 9.72 17.75
N GLU A 558 -38.55 10.07 18.82
CA GLU A 558 -38.29 11.29 19.60
C GLU A 558 -36.88 11.30 20.21
N HIS A 559 -36.42 10.16 20.75
CA HIS A 559 -35.05 10.03 21.24
C HIS A 559 -34.02 10.22 20.11
N LEU A 560 -34.30 9.69 18.91
CA LEU A 560 -33.42 9.85 17.75
C LEU A 560 -33.37 11.31 17.26
N ILE A 561 -34.50 12.04 17.31
CA ILE A 561 -34.58 13.48 17.02
C ILE A 561 -33.73 14.29 18.01
N GLN A 562 -33.85 14.02 19.31
CA GLN A 562 -33.04 14.69 20.33
C GLN A 562 -31.54 14.42 20.13
N LEU A 563 -31.17 13.18 19.85
CA LEU A 563 -29.80 12.78 19.56
C LEU A 563 -29.25 13.46 18.29
N TYR A 564 -30.09 13.58 17.26
CA TYR A 564 -29.79 14.33 16.04
C TYR A 564 -29.49 15.79 16.34
N LEU A 565 -30.37 16.49 17.06
CA LEU A 565 -30.19 17.91 17.41
C LEU A 565 -28.94 18.15 18.25
N LEU A 566 -28.62 17.22 19.16
CA LEU A 566 -27.38 17.26 19.93
C LEU A 566 -26.13 17.17 19.04
N HIS A 567 -26.09 16.19 18.14
CA HIS A 567 -24.93 16.00 17.26
C HIS A 567 -24.83 17.09 16.19
N GLU A 568 -25.96 17.65 15.73
CA GLU A 568 -26.00 18.82 14.86
C GLU A 568 -25.39 20.04 15.56
N ALA A 569 -25.80 20.30 16.82
CA ALA A 569 -25.24 21.36 17.63
C ALA A 569 -23.72 21.16 17.85
N MET A 570 -23.29 19.94 18.20
CA MET A 570 -21.87 19.60 18.35
C MET A 570 -21.08 19.84 17.05
N ALA A 571 -21.56 19.33 15.91
CA ALA A 571 -20.92 19.50 14.62
C ALA A 571 -20.81 20.99 14.25
N LEU A 572 -21.86 21.78 14.48
CA LEU A 572 -21.86 23.21 14.23
C LEU A 572 -20.87 23.95 15.14
N GLY A 573 -20.79 23.57 16.41
CA GLY A 573 -19.82 24.11 17.36
C GLY A 573 -18.38 23.81 16.95
N LEU A 574 -18.10 22.58 16.55
CA LEU A 574 -16.79 22.14 16.07
C LEU A 574 -16.42 22.85 14.76
N ALA A 575 -17.32 22.96 13.79
CA ALA A 575 -17.09 23.65 12.54
C ALA A 575 -16.82 25.16 12.75
N LYS A 576 -17.56 25.82 13.65
CA LYS A 576 -17.31 27.22 14.05
C LYS A 576 -15.96 27.39 14.76
N ARG A 577 -15.51 26.39 15.52
CA ARG A 577 -14.18 26.40 16.12
C ARG A 577 -13.12 26.27 15.03
N LEU A 578 -13.24 25.25 14.17
CA LEU A 578 -12.31 24.96 13.07
C LEU A 578 -12.22 26.10 12.07
N GLU A 579 -13.31 26.81 11.79
CA GLU A 579 -13.31 28.02 10.96
C GLU A 579 -12.35 29.11 11.46
N LYS A 580 -12.10 29.16 12.78
CA LYS A 580 -11.20 30.11 13.44
C LYS A 580 -9.78 29.58 13.60
N VAL A 581 -9.63 28.31 14.01
CA VAL A 581 -8.31 27.73 14.34
C VAL A 581 -7.61 27.16 13.12
N ASP A 582 -8.35 26.58 12.18
CA ASP A 582 -7.85 26.07 10.91
C ASP A 582 -8.11 27.11 9.80
N TYR A 583 -7.34 28.19 9.86
CA TYR A 583 -7.48 29.32 8.95
C TYR A 583 -7.24 28.94 7.48
N VAL A 584 -6.41 27.92 7.22
CA VAL A 584 -6.10 27.40 5.88
C VAL A 584 -7.37 26.86 5.22
N ARG A 585 -8.20 26.11 5.96
CA ARG A 585 -9.46 25.55 5.48
C ARG A 585 -10.70 26.34 5.91
N SER A 586 -10.55 27.59 6.36
CA SER A 586 -11.69 28.43 6.80
C SER A 586 -12.85 28.51 5.79
N LYS A 587 -12.56 28.60 4.48
CA LYS A 587 -13.62 28.57 3.43
C LYS A 587 -14.38 27.24 3.39
N HIS A 588 -13.70 26.12 3.60
CA HIS A 588 -14.33 24.81 3.70
C HIS A 588 -15.23 24.76 4.94
N TRP A 589 -14.72 25.16 6.10
CA TRP A 589 -15.51 25.17 7.35
C TRP A 589 -16.74 26.10 7.27
N LYS A 590 -16.67 27.24 6.56
CA LYS A 590 -17.84 28.09 6.27
C LYS A 590 -18.89 27.37 5.44
N LYS A 591 -18.47 26.59 4.44
CA LYS A 591 -19.38 25.75 3.65
C LYS A 591 -20.03 24.71 4.54
N GLU A 592 -19.25 23.99 5.34
CA GLU A 592 -19.76 22.98 6.29
C GLU A 592 -20.79 23.57 7.29
N ILE A 593 -20.51 24.77 7.83
CA ILE A 593 -21.47 25.50 8.68
C ILE A 593 -22.78 25.78 7.94
N SER A 594 -22.70 26.22 6.68
CA SER A 594 -23.89 26.47 5.85
C SER A 594 -24.67 25.17 5.61
N THR A 595 -23.99 24.09 5.23
CA THR A 595 -24.58 22.77 5.01
C THR A 595 -25.33 22.28 6.24
N LEU A 596 -24.75 22.40 7.44
CA LEU A 596 -25.40 22.02 8.70
C LEU A 596 -26.60 22.92 9.02
N LEU A 597 -26.45 24.24 8.91
CA LEU A 597 -27.52 25.19 9.23
C LEU A 597 -28.75 24.99 8.35
N PHE A 598 -28.55 24.76 7.05
CA PHE A 598 -29.65 24.59 6.10
C PHE A 598 -30.01 23.12 5.85
N ARG A 599 -29.33 22.18 6.52
CA ARG A 599 -29.54 20.73 6.41
C ARG A 599 -29.48 20.22 4.96
N GLU A 600 -28.59 20.81 4.17
CA GLU A 600 -28.36 20.49 2.75
C GLU A 600 -27.43 19.28 2.59
N TYR A 601 -27.87 18.15 3.16
CA TYR A 601 -27.13 16.90 3.13
C TYR A 601 -27.36 16.20 1.77
N GLU A 602 -26.38 16.29 0.86
CA GLU A 602 -26.37 15.51 -0.40
C GLU A 602 -26.37 13.99 -0.17
#